data_AF-A0A8T2QTM5-F1
#
_entry.id   AF-A0A8T2QTM5-F1
#
_cell.length_a   1.000
_cell.length_b   1.000
_cell.length_c   1.000
_cell.angle_alpha   90.00
_cell.angle_beta   90.00
_cell.angle_gamma   90.00
#
_symmetry.space_group_name_H-M   'P 1'
#
loop_
_entity.id
_entity.type
_entity.pdbx_description
1 polymer ?
#
loop_
_entity_poly.entity_id
_entity_poly.type
_entity_poly.pdbx_seq_one_letter_code
_entity_poly.pdbx_strand_id
1 'polypeptide(L)'
;MHGIMMMRVQKEEDIEREREDTRAKARLEGAQTLRKQIAEAEEQRRIAEEVKELEGKRMLQEIEKQRLEDLQAAQRKYEAGQQLYAEIMKFNEDQIAHKKHLVELDKEETEKINLYVYMKDRKEQEYQEELNRQRKFKEMETARLRAMQEKAQDKQAQLDELRAQRVQEALEREWRMKEKAEAERLKRINEDIAKAREDQKLLKMKRLADQAKQEQAEFYRVMKEQQEAVRAIKAEEEKVRIRNYQNRDEILRQIQKHKEERERERKMELEYGERIRLRAKAELEILEAIKARKLKELQGEGVPEKYQAELARKKVANM
;
A
#
# COMPACT_ATOMS: atom_id res chain seq x y z
N MET A 1 -147.35 -134.96 122.58
CA MET A 1 -146.25 -134.65 123.53
C MET A 1 -144.91 -135.02 122.89
N HIS A 2 -144.42 -134.19 121.97
CA HIS A 2 -143.03 -134.12 121.45
C HIS A 2 -142.98 -133.05 120.33
N GLY A 3 -143.74 -131.97 120.44
CA GLY A 3 -143.37 -131.06 121.51
C GLY A 3 -141.90 -130.67 121.33
N ILE A 4 -141.67 -129.60 120.58
CA ILE A 4 -140.77 -128.54 121.03
C ILE A 4 -139.26 -128.76 120.77
N MET A 5 -138.76 -129.93 120.32
CA MET A 5 -137.31 -130.14 120.16
C MET A 5 -136.72 -130.08 118.72
N MET A 6 -137.36 -130.63 117.68
CA MET A 6 -136.79 -130.58 116.31
C MET A 6 -136.98 -129.24 115.58
N MET A 7 -137.85 -128.37 116.11
CA MET A 7 -138.09 -126.99 115.63
C MET A 7 -136.95 -126.01 116.00
N ARG A 8 -135.92 -126.47 116.73
CA ARG A 8 -134.74 -125.67 117.12
C ARG A 8 -133.48 -126.03 116.33
N VAL A 9 -133.26 -127.31 116.04
CA VAL A 9 -132.06 -127.77 115.29
C VAL A 9 -132.13 -127.41 113.82
N GLN A 10 -133.30 -127.51 113.18
CA GLN A 10 -133.46 -127.09 111.78
C GLN A 10 -133.35 -125.56 111.59
N LYS A 11 -133.66 -124.75 112.62
CA LYS A 11 -133.47 -123.29 112.54
C LYS A 11 -132.02 -122.86 112.70
N GLU A 12 -131.14 -123.69 113.26
CA GLU A 12 -129.70 -123.37 113.41
C GLU A 12 -128.90 -123.75 112.16
N GLU A 13 -129.25 -124.84 111.45
CA GLU A 13 -128.56 -125.23 110.21
C GLU A 13 -128.81 -124.25 109.04
N ASP A 14 -129.98 -123.63 108.97
CA ASP A 14 -130.27 -122.62 107.93
C ASP A 14 -129.52 -121.30 108.16
N ILE A 15 -129.20 -120.95 109.42
CA ILE A 15 -128.43 -119.74 109.75
C ILE A 15 -126.93 -119.92 109.45
N GLU A 16 -126.38 -121.14 109.56
CA GLU A 16 -125.00 -121.39 109.14
C GLU A 16 -124.81 -121.33 107.61
N ARG A 17 -125.79 -121.76 106.81
CA ARG A 17 -125.73 -121.66 105.34
C ARG A 17 -125.69 -120.20 104.85
N GLU A 18 -126.42 -119.28 105.47
CA GLU A 18 -126.37 -117.85 105.10
C GLU A 18 -125.00 -117.20 105.38
N ARG A 19 -124.22 -117.73 106.35
CA ARG A 19 -122.89 -117.20 106.69
C ARG A 19 -121.78 -117.69 105.76
N GLU A 20 -121.91 -118.86 105.13
CA GLU A 20 -120.96 -119.30 104.11
C GLU A 20 -121.13 -118.55 102.78
N ASP A 21 -122.39 -118.28 102.37
CA ASP A 21 -122.68 -117.56 101.11
C ASP A 21 -122.18 -116.12 101.11
N THR A 22 -122.14 -115.47 102.27
CA THR A 22 -121.63 -114.09 102.40
C THR A 22 -120.10 -114.02 102.27
N ARG A 23 -119.36 -115.04 102.74
CA ARG A 23 -117.89 -115.11 102.59
C ARG A 23 -117.46 -115.49 101.17
N ALA A 24 -118.23 -116.30 100.47
CA ALA A 24 -117.98 -116.63 99.06
C ALA A 24 -118.15 -115.42 98.14
N LYS A 25 -119.16 -114.56 98.38
CA LYS A 25 -119.40 -113.33 97.60
C LYS A 25 -118.28 -112.30 97.75
N ALA A 26 -117.72 -112.12 98.95
CA ALA A 26 -116.63 -111.16 99.17
C ALA A 26 -115.31 -111.53 98.46
N ARG A 27 -115.00 -112.82 98.32
CA ARG A 27 -113.84 -113.28 97.52
C ARG A 27 -114.03 -113.05 96.01
N LEU A 28 -115.27 -113.11 95.53
CA LEU A 28 -115.62 -112.86 94.13
C LEU A 28 -115.43 -111.37 93.77
N GLU A 29 -115.80 -110.46 94.68
CA GLU A 29 -115.67 -109.01 94.47
C GLU A 29 -114.20 -108.53 94.50
N GLY A 30 -113.36 -109.12 95.35
CA GLY A 30 -111.91 -108.84 95.38
C GLY A 30 -111.14 -109.30 94.14
N ALA A 31 -111.55 -110.43 93.54
CA ALA A 31 -110.94 -110.92 92.29
C ALA A 31 -111.39 -110.11 91.06
N GLN A 32 -112.61 -109.55 91.08
CA GLN A 32 -113.11 -108.71 89.99
C GLN A 32 -112.45 -107.31 89.96
N THR A 33 -112.13 -106.74 91.12
CA THR A 33 -111.46 -105.43 91.21
C THR A 33 -110.01 -105.48 90.76
N LEU A 34 -109.24 -106.52 91.13
CA LEU A 34 -107.87 -106.72 90.64
C LEU A 34 -107.80 -106.99 89.13
N ARG A 35 -108.76 -107.75 88.57
CA ARG A 35 -108.84 -107.95 87.11
C ARG A 35 -109.14 -106.66 86.36
N LYS A 36 -109.95 -105.76 86.92
CA LYS A 36 -110.22 -104.44 86.32
C LYS A 36 -108.97 -103.54 86.34
N GLN A 37 -108.23 -103.52 87.45
CA GLN A 37 -107.02 -102.70 87.56
C GLN A 37 -105.89 -103.14 86.60
N ILE A 38 -105.73 -104.45 86.36
CA ILE A 38 -104.76 -104.96 85.37
C ILE A 38 -105.18 -104.59 83.94
N ALA A 39 -106.48 -104.69 83.62
CA ALA A 39 -107.01 -104.32 82.30
C ALA A 39 -106.86 -102.80 82.02
N GLU A 40 -107.07 -101.94 83.01
CA GLU A 40 -106.90 -100.48 82.85
C GLU A 40 -105.43 -100.08 82.63
N ALA A 41 -104.47 -100.75 83.29
CA ALA A 41 -103.05 -100.47 83.11
C ALA A 41 -102.50 -100.94 81.76
N GLU A 42 -102.98 -102.08 81.24
CA GLU A 42 -102.64 -102.56 79.89
C GLU A 42 -103.19 -101.62 78.82
N GLU A 43 -104.41 -101.12 78.99
CA GLU A 43 -105.02 -100.20 78.02
C GLU A 43 -104.32 -98.84 77.98
N GLN A 44 -103.91 -98.29 79.13
CA GLN A 44 -103.13 -97.04 79.16
C GLN A 44 -101.75 -97.19 78.51
N ARG A 45 -101.09 -98.34 78.65
CA ARG A 45 -99.79 -98.60 77.99
C ARG A 45 -99.95 -98.67 76.48
N ARG A 46 -101.03 -99.31 76.03
CA ARG A 46 -101.37 -99.46 74.61
C ARG A 46 -101.66 -98.12 73.94
N ILE A 47 -102.41 -97.24 74.63
CA ILE A 47 -102.67 -95.87 74.16
C ILE A 47 -101.36 -95.06 74.05
N ALA A 48 -100.46 -95.16 75.04
CA ALA A 48 -99.19 -94.44 75.01
C ALA A 48 -98.25 -94.90 73.88
N GLU A 49 -98.23 -96.20 73.57
CA GLU A 49 -97.49 -96.75 72.43
C GLU A 49 -98.10 -96.32 71.09
N GLU A 50 -99.44 -96.30 70.96
CA GLU A 50 -100.13 -95.81 69.76
C GLU A 50 -99.88 -94.30 69.52
N VAL A 51 -99.87 -93.47 70.56
CA VAL A 51 -99.53 -92.04 70.44
C VAL A 51 -98.09 -91.87 69.98
N LYS A 52 -97.16 -92.64 70.53
CA LYS A 52 -95.74 -92.59 70.16
C LYS A 52 -95.50 -93.05 68.71
N GLU A 53 -96.23 -94.06 68.25
CA GLU A 53 -96.21 -94.48 66.84
C GLU A 53 -96.80 -93.42 65.91
N LEU A 54 -97.90 -92.78 66.29
CA LEU A 54 -98.54 -91.72 65.50
C LEU A 54 -97.65 -90.48 65.40
N GLU A 55 -96.97 -90.10 66.48
CA GLU A 55 -95.97 -89.00 66.49
C GLU A 55 -94.74 -89.36 65.65
N GLY A 56 -94.23 -90.59 65.74
CA GLY A 56 -93.14 -91.07 64.89
C GLY A 56 -93.49 -91.07 63.40
N LYS A 57 -94.70 -91.51 63.05
CA LYS A 57 -95.21 -91.48 61.66
C LYS A 57 -95.37 -90.06 61.13
N ARG A 58 -95.86 -89.11 61.94
CA ARG A 58 -95.93 -87.68 61.56
C ARG A 58 -94.54 -87.06 61.36
N MET A 59 -93.61 -87.32 62.27
CA MET A 59 -92.23 -86.81 62.15
C MET A 59 -91.54 -87.33 60.89
N LEU A 60 -91.73 -88.62 60.55
CA LEU A 60 -91.19 -89.21 59.31
C LEU A 60 -91.80 -88.56 58.05
N GLN A 61 -93.10 -88.31 58.04
CA GLN A 61 -93.76 -87.61 56.93
C GLN A 61 -93.26 -86.17 56.76
N GLU A 62 -93.02 -85.46 57.86
CA GLU A 62 -92.46 -84.10 57.84
C GLU A 62 -91.03 -84.08 57.27
N ILE A 63 -90.19 -85.06 57.67
CA ILE A 63 -88.81 -85.22 57.18
C ILE A 63 -88.80 -85.58 55.69
N GLU A 64 -89.67 -86.48 55.24
CA GLU A 64 -89.77 -86.82 53.81
C GLU A 64 -90.22 -85.63 52.97
N LYS A 65 -91.17 -84.84 53.47
CA LYS A 65 -91.63 -83.61 52.81
C LYS A 65 -90.50 -82.57 52.72
N GLN A 66 -89.79 -82.31 53.81
CA GLN A 66 -88.63 -81.40 53.81
C GLN A 66 -87.52 -81.88 52.88
N ARG A 67 -87.22 -83.18 52.87
CA ARG A 67 -86.23 -83.77 51.96
C ARG A 67 -86.62 -83.61 50.50
N LEU A 68 -87.91 -83.75 50.17
CA LEU A 68 -88.42 -83.56 48.81
C LEU A 68 -88.34 -82.08 48.40
N GLU A 69 -88.71 -81.16 49.30
CA GLU A 69 -88.63 -79.71 49.09
C GLU A 69 -87.18 -79.24 48.89
N ASP A 70 -86.23 -79.76 49.68
CA ASP A 70 -84.80 -79.48 49.53
C ASP A 70 -84.24 -79.99 48.18
N LEU A 71 -84.67 -81.17 47.75
CA LEU A 71 -84.24 -81.77 46.49
C LEU A 71 -84.81 -81.00 45.29
N GLN A 72 -86.06 -80.55 45.37
CA GLN A 72 -86.66 -79.65 44.38
C GLN A 72 -86.00 -78.27 44.36
N ALA A 73 -85.65 -77.71 45.52
CA ALA A 73 -84.94 -76.43 45.60
C ALA A 73 -83.53 -76.53 45.02
N ALA A 74 -82.83 -77.65 45.26
CA ALA A 74 -81.52 -77.93 44.67
C ALA A 74 -81.61 -78.08 43.14
N GLN A 75 -82.61 -78.80 42.63
CA GLN A 75 -82.86 -78.91 41.19
C GLN A 75 -83.17 -77.56 40.54
N ARG A 76 -84.05 -76.75 41.14
CA ARG A 76 -84.35 -75.39 40.63
C ARG A 76 -83.12 -74.49 40.63
N LYS A 77 -82.27 -74.55 41.67
CA LYS A 77 -80.99 -73.81 41.71
C LYS A 77 -80.02 -74.27 40.62
N TYR A 78 -79.96 -75.58 40.36
CA TYR A 78 -79.13 -76.14 39.30
C TYR A 78 -79.63 -75.71 37.91
N GLU A 79 -80.92 -75.81 37.65
CA GLU A 79 -81.56 -75.38 36.40
C GLU A 79 -81.40 -73.87 36.16
N ALA A 80 -81.63 -73.04 37.18
CA ALA A 80 -81.41 -71.60 37.11
C ALA A 80 -79.93 -71.27 36.88
N GLY A 81 -79.01 -72.02 37.49
CA GLY A 81 -77.56 -71.89 37.27
C GLY A 81 -77.15 -72.26 35.83
N GLN A 82 -77.75 -73.30 35.26
CA GLN A 82 -77.52 -73.70 33.86
C GLN A 82 -78.08 -72.68 32.88
N GLN A 83 -79.28 -72.13 33.14
CA GLN A 83 -79.85 -71.06 32.33
C GLN A 83 -78.98 -69.80 32.37
N LEU A 84 -78.56 -69.37 33.56
CA LEU A 84 -77.65 -68.22 33.72
C LEU A 84 -76.31 -68.45 33.02
N TYR A 85 -75.75 -69.66 33.11
CA TYR A 85 -74.50 -70.01 32.42
C TYR A 85 -74.66 -69.95 30.90
N ALA A 86 -75.77 -70.45 30.36
CA ALA A 86 -76.07 -70.37 28.93
C ALA A 86 -76.26 -68.91 28.46
N GLU A 87 -76.89 -68.06 29.27
CA GLU A 87 -77.03 -66.63 28.99
C GLU A 87 -75.67 -65.90 29.02
N ILE A 88 -74.83 -66.18 30.02
CA ILE A 88 -73.48 -65.62 30.11
C ILE A 88 -72.63 -66.07 28.91
N MET A 89 -72.74 -67.33 28.50
CA MET A 89 -72.01 -67.85 27.34
C MET A 89 -72.45 -67.17 26.05
N LYS A 90 -73.76 -67.04 25.80
CA LYS A 90 -74.28 -66.29 24.64
C LYS A 90 -73.81 -64.84 24.66
N PHE A 91 -73.90 -64.16 25.80
CA PHE A 91 -73.43 -62.79 25.92
C PHE A 91 -71.92 -62.65 25.65
N ASN A 92 -71.11 -63.60 26.12
CA ASN A 92 -69.67 -63.60 25.87
C ASN A 92 -69.35 -63.89 24.40
N GLU A 93 -70.07 -64.83 23.76
CA GLU A 93 -69.96 -65.08 22.31
C GLU A 93 -70.32 -63.83 21.49
N ASP A 94 -71.43 -63.17 21.82
CA ASP A 94 -71.86 -61.93 21.16
C ASP A 94 -70.84 -60.79 21.37
N GLN A 95 -70.29 -60.67 22.58
CA GLN A 95 -69.22 -59.70 22.88
C GLN A 95 -67.94 -59.98 22.10
N ILE A 96 -67.55 -61.25 21.96
CA ILE A 96 -66.38 -61.64 21.17
C ILE A 96 -66.63 -61.34 19.69
N ALA A 97 -67.80 -61.68 19.16
CA ALA A 97 -68.18 -61.39 17.78
C ALA A 97 -68.18 -59.88 17.50
N HIS A 98 -68.76 -59.08 18.40
CA HIS A 98 -68.77 -57.62 18.29
C HIS A 98 -67.36 -57.04 18.33
N LYS A 99 -66.50 -57.49 19.25
CA LYS A 99 -65.10 -57.05 19.31
C LYS A 99 -64.32 -57.41 18.04
N LYS A 100 -64.53 -58.60 17.46
CA LYS A 100 -63.90 -59.01 16.20
C LYS A 100 -64.34 -58.10 15.05
N HIS A 101 -65.65 -57.83 14.94
CA HIS A 101 -66.19 -56.94 13.91
C HIS A 101 -65.64 -55.51 14.03
N LEU A 102 -65.50 -54.97 15.24
CA LEU A 102 -64.86 -53.67 15.45
C LEU A 102 -63.40 -53.64 15.00
N VAL A 103 -62.64 -54.71 15.28
CA VAL A 103 -61.24 -54.82 14.84
C VAL A 103 -61.13 -54.92 13.32
N GLU A 104 -62.07 -55.61 12.66
CA GLU A 104 -62.13 -55.65 11.19
C GLU A 104 -62.44 -54.29 10.58
N LEU A 105 -63.43 -53.57 11.14
CA LEU A 105 -63.71 -52.19 10.72
C LEU A 105 -62.51 -51.26 10.89
N ASP A 106 -61.81 -51.33 12.03
CA ASP A 106 -60.63 -50.51 12.30
C ASP A 106 -59.48 -50.82 11.33
N LYS A 107 -59.31 -52.10 10.95
CA LYS A 107 -58.34 -52.49 9.91
C LYS A 107 -58.72 -51.93 8.55
N GLU A 108 -59.98 -52.04 8.14
CA GLU A 108 -60.45 -51.49 6.86
C GLU A 108 -60.32 -49.96 6.81
N GLU A 109 -60.61 -49.27 7.91
CA GLU A 109 -60.42 -47.82 8.03
C GLU A 109 -58.94 -47.46 7.96
N THR A 110 -58.08 -48.19 8.66
CA THR A 110 -56.62 -48.00 8.61
C THR A 110 -56.07 -48.22 7.19
N GLU A 111 -56.53 -49.25 6.48
CA GLU A 111 -56.15 -49.51 5.09
C GLU A 111 -56.61 -48.37 4.16
N LYS A 112 -57.84 -47.87 4.33
CA LYS A 112 -58.34 -46.70 3.57
C LYS A 112 -57.52 -45.44 3.84
N ILE A 113 -57.15 -45.18 5.10
CA ILE A 113 -56.30 -44.06 5.48
C ILE A 113 -54.92 -44.19 4.85
N ASN A 114 -54.30 -45.39 4.92
CA ASN A 114 -52.99 -45.64 4.32
C ASN A 114 -53.00 -45.45 2.80
N LEU A 115 -54.03 -45.94 2.11
CA LEU A 115 -54.22 -45.73 0.68
C LEU A 115 -54.36 -44.24 0.33
N TYR A 116 -55.13 -43.48 1.12
CA TYR A 116 -55.28 -42.04 0.93
C TYR A 116 -53.96 -41.29 1.12
N VAL A 117 -53.22 -41.59 2.19
CA VAL A 117 -51.90 -40.99 2.46
C VAL A 117 -50.93 -41.33 1.33
N TYR A 118 -50.87 -42.60 0.90
CA TYR A 118 -50.02 -43.02 -0.21
C TYR A 118 -50.35 -42.27 -1.51
N MET A 119 -51.63 -42.14 -1.86
CA MET A 119 -52.05 -41.41 -3.06
C MET A 119 -51.75 -39.91 -2.97
N LYS A 120 -51.92 -39.31 -1.78
CA LYS A 120 -51.58 -37.91 -1.54
C LYS A 120 -50.08 -37.68 -1.68
N ASP A 121 -49.26 -38.52 -1.05
CA ASP A 121 -47.80 -38.42 -1.09
C ASP A 121 -47.26 -38.62 -2.51
N ARG A 122 -47.83 -39.55 -3.28
CA ARG A 122 -47.45 -39.74 -4.69
C ARG A 122 -47.75 -38.50 -5.52
N LYS A 123 -48.93 -37.90 -5.34
CA LYS A 123 -49.33 -36.68 -6.06
C LYS A 123 -48.46 -35.47 -5.67
N GLU A 124 -48.11 -35.36 -4.39
CA GLU A 124 -47.19 -34.32 -3.88
C GLU A 124 -45.78 -34.52 -4.47
N GLN A 125 -45.26 -35.74 -4.51
CA GLN A 125 -43.96 -36.06 -5.12
C GLN A 125 -43.93 -35.72 -6.62
N GLU A 126 -44.95 -36.12 -7.38
CA GLU A 126 -45.07 -35.80 -8.81
C GLU A 126 -45.06 -34.27 -9.02
N TYR A 127 -45.82 -33.52 -8.21
CA TYR A 127 -45.85 -32.06 -8.27
C TYR A 127 -44.49 -31.43 -7.93
N GLN A 128 -43.81 -31.91 -6.88
CA GLN A 128 -42.48 -31.43 -6.51
C GLN A 128 -41.42 -31.75 -7.58
N GLU A 129 -41.51 -32.91 -8.21
CA GLU A 129 -40.64 -33.26 -9.33
C GLU A 129 -40.83 -32.32 -10.53
N GLU A 130 -42.07 -32.03 -10.91
CA GLU A 130 -42.37 -31.07 -11.98
C GLU A 130 -41.82 -29.68 -11.65
N LEU A 131 -42.03 -29.22 -10.42
CA LEU A 131 -41.56 -27.93 -9.96
C LEU A 131 -40.03 -27.85 -9.97
N ASN A 132 -39.35 -28.94 -9.57
CA ASN A 132 -37.91 -29.07 -9.63
C ASN A 132 -37.39 -29.11 -11.07
N ARG A 133 -38.07 -29.79 -12.00
CA ARG A 133 -37.72 -29.77 -13.43
C ARG A 133 -37.83 -28.37 -14.00
N GLN A 134 -38.89 -27.64 -13.68
CA GLN A 134 -39.06 -26.25 -14.11
C GLN A 134 -38.00 -25.32 -13.50
N ARG A 135 -37.67 -25.49 -12.20
CA ARG A 135 -36.59 -24.73 -11.55
C ARG A 135 -35.24 -25.00 -12.20
N LYS A 136 -34.88 -26.27 -12.42
CA LYS A 136 -33.63 -26.66 -13.09
C LYS A 136 -33.55 -26.09 -14.50
N PHE A 137 -34.64 -26.12 -15.26
CA PHE A 137 -34.67 -25.53 -16.61
C PHE A 137 -34.39 -24.02 -16.58
N LYS A 138 -35.09 -23.29 -15.71
CA LYS A 138 -34.88 -21.84 -15.52
C LYS A 138 -33.46 -21.53 -15.03
N GLU A 139 -32.93 -22.34 -14.12
CA GLU A 139 -31.58 -22.19 -13.61
C GLU A 139 -30.53 -22.40 -14.71
N MET A 140 -30.66 -23.45 -15.52
CA MET A 140 -29.79 -23.68 -16.69
C MET A 140 -29.85 -22.53 -17.68
N GLU A 141 -31.03 -21.96 -17.94
CA GLU A 141 -31.19 -20.82 -18.83
C GLU A 141 -30.55 -19.54 -18.26
N THR A 142 -30.75 -19.26 -16.98
CA THR A 142 -30.07 -18.13 -16.31
C THR A 142 -28.56 -18.30 -16.26
N ALA A 143 -28.06 -19.52 -16.03
CA ALA A 143 -26.62 -19.82 -16.07
C ALA A 143 -26.05 -19.61 -17.47
N ARG A 144 -26.77 -20.04 -18.52
CA ARG A 144 -26.38 -19.81 -19.92
C ARG A 144 -26.32 -18.32 -20.26
N LEU A 145 -27.31 -17.54 -19.83
CA LEU A 145 -27.35 -16.10 -20.05
C LEU A 145 -26.21 -15.38 -19.32
N ARG A 146 -25.94 -15.73 -18.06
CA ARG A 146 -24.80 -15.19 -17.31
C ARG A 146 -23.47 -15.51 -17.98
N ALA A 147 -23.27 -16.76 -18.41
CA ALA A 147 -22.05 -17.14 -19.13
C ALA A 147 -21.87 -16.40 -20.46
N MET A 148 -22.96 -16.07 -21.17
CA MET A 148 -22.90 -15.22 -22.36
C MET A 148 -22.55 -13.77 -22.02
N GLN A 149 -23.11 -13.22 -20.95
CA GLN A 149 -22.80 -11.87 -20.48
C GLN A 149 -21.35 -11.73 -20.03
N GLU A 150 -20.84 -12.70 -19.25
CA GLU A 150 -19.46 -12.76 -18.80
C GLU A 150 -18.49 -12.79 -19.99
N LYS A 151 -18.73 -13.68 -20.97
CA LYS A 151 -17.93 -13.71 -22.21
C LYS A 151 -17.95 -12.39 -22.99
N ALA A 152 -19.09 -11.70 -23.02
CA ALA A 152 -19.21 -10.41 -23.68
C ALA A 152 -18.44 -9.31 -22.91
N GLN A 153 -18.51 -9.32 -21.58
CA GLN A 153 -17.75 -8.42 -20.71
C GLN A 153 -16.24 -8.66 -20.84
N ASP A 154 -15.80 -9.92 -20.82
CA ASP A 154 -14.39 -10.29 -21.01
C ASP A 154 -13.86 -9.80 -22.37
N LYS A 155 -14.64 -10.02 -23.44
CA LYS A 155 -14.27 -9.54 -24.77
C LYS A 155 -14.20 -8.01 -24.82
N GLN A 156 -15.13 -7.32 -24.18
CA GLN A 156 -15.11 -5.86 -24.09
C GLN A 156 -13.89 -5.37 -23.31
N ALA A 157 -13.57 -5.99 -22.17
CA ALA A 157 -12.40 -5.68 -21.36
C ALA A 157 -11.09 -5.85 -22.15
N GLN A 158 -10.96 -6.94 -22.93
CA GLN A 158 -9.81 -7.17 -23.81
C GLN A 158 -9.68 -6.09 -24.89
N LEU A 159 -10.79 -5.64 -25.48
CA LEU A 159 -10.79 -4.55 -26.46
C LEU A 159 -10.38 -3.21 -25.83
N ASP A 160 -10.86 -2.94 -24.61
CA ASP A 160 -10.52 -1.73 -23.88
C ASP A 160 -9.06 -1.73 -23.43
N GLU A 161 -8.51 -2.87 -23.03
CA GLU A 161 -7.09 -3.04 -22.75
C GLU A 161 -6.23 -2.81 -24.02
N LEU A 162 -6.60 -3.40 -25.16
CA LEU A 162 -5.90 -3.17 -26.42
C LEU A 162 -5.96 -1.69 -26.84
N ARG A 163 -7.10 -1.02 -26.61
CA ARG A 163 -7.25 0.42 -26.87
C ARG A 163 -6.33 1.23 -25.97
N ALA A 164 -6.27 0.91 -24.67
CA ALA A 164 -5.38 1.57 -23.73
C ALA A 164 -3.91 1.40 -24.13
N GLN A 165 -3.49 0.19 -24.52
CA GLN A 165 -2.14 -0.08 -25.02
C GLN A 165 -1.82 0.76 -26.25
N ARG A 166 -2.71 0.83 -27.24
CA ARG A 166 -2.51 1.67 -28.44
C ARG A 166 -2.36 3.16 -28.11
N VAL A 167 -3.16 3.66 -27.17
CA VAL A 167 -3.08 5.06 -26.71
C VAL A 167 -1.75 5.32 -26.02
N GLN A 168 -1.32 4.42 -25.13
CA GLN A 168 -0.02 4.52 -24.46
C GLN A 168 1.13 4.50 -25.46
N GLU A 169 1.13 3.58 -26.42
CA GLU A 169 2.14 3.53 -27.47
C GLU A 169 2.14 4.79 -28.35
N ALA A 170 0.98 5.32 -28.70
CA ALA A 170 0.87 6.55 -29.49
C ALA A 170 1.46 7.75 -28.72
N LEU A 171 1.11 7.88 -27.44
CA LEU A 171 1.65 8.91 -26.55
C LEU A 171 3.17 8.78 -26.43
N GLU A 172 3.68 7.55 -26.26
CA GLU A 172 5.11 7.30 -26.15
C GLU A 172 5.85 7.60 -27.47
N ARG A 173 5.26 7.25 -28.62
CA ARG A 173 5.81 7.63 -29.95
C ARG A 173 5.87 9.15 -30.10
N GLU A 174 4.79 9.86 -29.79
CA GLU A 174 4.75 11.32 -29.85
C GLU A 174 5.78 11.95 -28.90
N TRP A 175 5.91 11.41 -27.68
CA TRP A 175 6.89 11.87 -26.72
C TRP A 175 8.32 11.67 -27.24
N ARG A 176 8.66 10.48 -27.75
CA ARG A 176 9.99 10.22 -28.36
C ARG A 176 10.26 11.13 -29.55
N MET A 177 9.25 11.41 -30.38
CA MET A 177 9.39 12.33 -31.52
C MET A 177 9.63 13.76 -31.07
N LYS A 178 8.93 14.23 -30.03
CA LYS A 178 9.16 15.55 -29.42
C LYS A 178 10.56 15.65 -28.81
N GLU A 179 10.97 14.69 -28.00
CA GLU A 179 12.32 14.64 -27.41
C GLU A 179 13.42 14.65 -28.48
N LYS A 180 13.25 13.84 -29.55
CA LYS A 180 14.20 13.82 -30.67
C LYS A 180 14.26 15.17 -31.39
N ALA A 181 13.11 15.80 -31.64
CA ALA A 181 13.04 17.10 -32.28
C ALA A 181 13.67 18.20 -31.41
N GLU A 182 13.45 18.17 -30.09
CA GLU A 182 14.08 19.10 -29.15
C GLU A 182 15.59 18.91 -29.08
N ALA A 183 16.07 17.66 -29.01
CA ALA A 183 17.49 17.34 -29.03
C ALA A 183 18.16 17.80 -30.34
N GLU A 184 17.52 17.57 -31.50
CA GLU A 184 18.02 18.05 -32.79
C GLU A 184 18.04 19.58 -32.86
N ARG A 185 17.00 20.25 -32.32
CA ARG A 185 16.94 21.72 -32.25
C ARG A 185 18.07 22.27 -31.38
N LEU A 186 18.28 21.70 -30.20
CA LEU A 186 19.35 22.11 -29.28
C LEU A 186 20.72 21.89 -29.92
N LYS A 187 20.91 20.77 -30.62
CA LYS A 187 22.14 20.49 -31.36
C LYS A 187 22.41 21.56 -32.43
N ARG A 188 21.41 21.91 -33.24
CA ARG A 188 21.53 22.97 -34.26
C ARG A 188 21.89 24.33 -33.63
N ILE A 189 21.20 24.71 -32.56
CA ILE A 189 21.49 25.96 -31.83
C ILE A 189 22.95 25.97 -31.33
N ASN A 190 23.41 24.86 -30.76
CA ASN A 190 24.80 24.76 -30.27
C ASN A 190 25.82 24.83 -31.41
N GLU A 191 25.56 24.19 -32.54
CA GLU A 191 26.39 24.28 -33.75
C GLU A 191 26.47 25.72 -34.28
N ASP A 192 25.34 26.43 -34.31
CA ASP A 192 25.28 27.82 -34.75
C ASP A 192 26.02 28.76 -33.79
N ILE A 193 25.88 28.57 -32.47
CA ILE A 193 26.63 29.31 -31.46
C ILE A 193 28.13 29.04 -31.60
N ALA A 194 28.53 27.79 -31.86
CA ALA A 194 29.93 27.43 -32.05
C ALA A 194 30.53 28.12 -33.28
N LYS A 195 29.82 28.09 -34.42
CA LYS A 195 30.21 28.82 -35.64
C LYS A 195 30.34 30.32 -35.39
N ALA A 196 29.33 30.94 -34.77
CA ALA A 196 29.34 32.36 -34.45
C ALA A 196 30.52 32.75 -33.54
N ARG A 197 30.89 31.89 -32.57
CA ARG A 197 32.08 32.10 -31.73
C ARG A 197 33.38 32.01 -32.52
N GLU A 198 33.51 31.07 -33.45
CA GLU A 198 34.70 30.99 -34.32
C GLU A 198 34.80 32.20 -35.25
N ASP A 199 33.69 32.63 -35.85
CA ASP A 199 33.64 33.84 -36.67
C ASP A 199 34.01 35.09 -35.87
N GLN A 200 33.52 35.20 -34.63
CA GLN A 200 33.88 36.29 -33.72
C GLN A 200 35.38 36.27 -33.39
N LYS A 201 35.97 35.10 -33.10
CA LYS A 201 37.41 34.97 -32.86
C LYS A 201 38.21 35.40 -34.08
N LEU A 202 37.83 34.93 -35.27
CA LEU A 202 38.52 35.24 -36.52
C LEU A 202 38.42 36.74 -36.85
N LEU A 203 37.26 37.36 -36.65
CA LEU A 203 37.09 38.81 -36.81
C LEU A 203 37.96 39.59 -35.82
N LYS A 204 38.04 39.16 -34.56
CA LYS A 204 38.92 39.76 -33.55
C LYS A 204 40.38 39.64 -33.95
N MET A 205 40.82 38.47 -34.42
CA MET A 205 42.19 38.26 -34.90
C MET A 205 42.52 39.13 -36.11
N LYS A 206 41.61 39.24 -37.09
CA LYS A 206 41.78 40.16 -38.22
C LYS A 206 41.93 41.60 -37.78
N ARG A 207 41.06 42.09 -36.90
CA ARG A 207 41.13 43.45 -36.36
C ARG A 207 42.46 43.71 -35.65
N LEU A 208 42.93 42.78 -34.82
CA LEU A 208 44.23 42.90 -34.15
C LEU A 208 45.40 42.90 -35.15
N ALA A 209 45.34 42.06 -36.18
CA ALA A 209 46.35 42.03 -37.23
C ALA A 209 46.37 43.34 -38.06
N ASP A 210 45.20 43.89 -38.37
CA ASP A 210 45.09 45.16 -39.08
C ASP A 210 45.58 46.34 -38.21
N GLN A 211 45.27 46.33 -36.92
CA GLN A 211 45.82 47.30 -35.95
C GLN A 211 47.35 47.19 -35.88
N ALA A 212 47.91 45.98 -35.74
CA ALA A 212 49.35 45.79 -35.71
C ALA A 212 50.03 46.27 -37.00
N LYS A 213 49.42 46.05 -38.17
CA LYS A 213 49.92 46.58 -39.45
C LYS A 213 49.89 48.11 -39.50
N GLN A 214 48.82 48.73 -39.02
CA GLN A 214 48.71 50.19 -38.94
C GLN A 214 49.77 50.77 -38.00
N GLU A 215 49.93 50.21 -36.80
CA GLU A 215 50.94 50.62 -35.83
C GLU A 215 52.36 50.46 -36.40
N GLN A 216 52.63 49.35 -37.10
CA GLN A 216 53.91 49.13 -37.76
C GLN A 216 54.17 50.16 -38.88
N ALA A 217 53.16 50.50 -39.68
CA ALA A 217 53.28 51.51 -40.72
C ALA A 217 53.54 52.91 -40.14
N GLU A 218 52.81 53.30 -39.09
CA GLU A 218 53.04 54.58 -38.39
C GLU A 218 54.42 54.61 -37.73
N PHE A 219 54.87 53.50 -37.11
CA PHE A 219 56.22 53.39 -36.56
C PHE A 219 57.29 53.63 -37.63
N TYR A 220 57.18 52.98 -38.79
CA TYR A 220 58.15 53.18 -39.88
C TYR A 220 58.11 54.60 -40.44
N ARG A 221 56.92 55.22 -40.52
CA ARG A 221 56.77 56.61 -40.93
C ARG A 221 57.49 57.55 -39.96
N VAL A 222 57.24 57.42 -38.65
CA VAL A 222 57.92 58.21 -37.62
C VAL A 222 59.42 57.97 -37.64
N MET A 223 59.87 56.72 -37.79
CA MET A 223 61.29 56.40 -37.91
C MET A 223 61.94 57.06 -39.14
N LYS A 224 61.23 57.11 -40.28
CA LYS A 224 61.71 57.79 -41.48
C LYS A 224 61.80 59.30 -41.26
N GLU A 225 60.77 59.91 -40.68
CA GLU A 225 60.76 61.35 -40.31
C GLU A 225 61.92 61.67 -39.34
N GLN A 226 62.16 60.84 -38.33
CA GLN A 226 63.31 60.99 -37.42
C GLN A 226 64.65 60.83 -38.13
N GLN A 227 64.80 59.86 -39.03
CA GLN A 227 66.03 59.70 -39.82
C GLN A 227 66.29 60.90 -40.73
N GLU A 228 65.24 61.44 -41.36
CA GLU A 228 65.34 62.65 -42.18
C GLU A 228 65.71 63.86 -41.33
N ALA A 229 65.11 64.02 -40.14
CA ALA A 229 65.48 65.07 -39.19
C ALA A 229 66.96 64.96 -38.76
N VAL A 230 67.43 63.76 -38.42
CA VAL A 230 68.84 63.52 -38.07
C VAL A 230 69.76 63.82 -39.25
N ARG A 231 69.38 63.43 -40.48
CA ARG A 231 70.15 63.77 -41.70
C ARG A 231 70.18 65.28 -41.94
N ALA A 232 69.07 65.99 -41.72
CA ALA A 232 69.00 67.44 -41.87
C ALA A 232 69.89 68.15 -40.83
N ILE A 233 69.87 67.72 -39.56
CA ILE A 233 70.75 68.22 -38.51
C ILE A 233 72.22 68.00 -38.91
N LYS A 234 72.60 66.78 -39.32
CA LYS A 234 73.97 66.49 -39.76
C LYS A 234 74.40 67.33 -40.96
N ALA A 235 73.50 67.55 -41.93
CA ALA A 235 73.78 68.39 -43.08
C ALA A 235 73.99 69.86 -42.68
N GLU A 236 73.22 70.37 -41.72
CA GLU A 236 73.39 71.72 -41.21
C GLU A 236 74.67 71.86 -40.37
N GLU A 237 74.99 70.87 -39.53
CA GLU A 237 76.27 70.79 -38.82
C GLU A 237 77.46 70.80 -39.79
N GLU A 238 77.38 70.06 -40.90
CA GLU A 238 78.43 70.04 -41.91
C GLU A 238 78.55 71.38 -42.66
N LYS A 239 77.43 72.05 -42.99
CA LYS A 239 77.47 73.42 -43.54
C LYS A 239 78.12 74.41 -42.58
N VAL A 240 77.76 74.35 -41.30
CA VAL A 240 78.37 75.20 -40.26
C VAL A 240 79.85 74.88 -40.14
N ARG A 241 80.25 73.61 -40.17
CA ARG A 241 81.65 73.18 -40.17
C ARG A 241 82.41 73.72 -41.37
N ILE A 242 81.88 73.61 -42.58
CA ILE A 242 82.47 74.16 -43.81
C ILE A 242 82.61 75.68 -43.71
N ARG A 243 81.56 76.39 -43.25
CA ARG A 243 81.59 77.84 -43.03
C ARG A 243 82.68 78.23 -42.03
N ASN A 244 82.83 77.47 -40.93
CA ASN A 244 83.88 77.70 -39.95
C ASN A 244 85.28 77.48 -40.54
N TYR A 245 85.48 76.45 -41.37
CA TYR A 245 86.74 76.25 -42.10
C TYR A 245 87.04 77.40 -43.07
N GLN A 246 86.06 77.85 -43.85
CA GLN A 246 86.21 78.98 -44.77
C GLN A 246 86.58 80.27 -44.02
N ASN A 247 85.87 80.57 -42.93
CA ASN A 247 86.17 81.72 -42.08
C ASN A 247 87.58 81.63 -41.48
N ARG A 248 88.00 80.44 -41.00
CA ARG A 248 89.36 80.22 -40.50
C ARG A 248 90.40 80.49 -41.59
N ASP A 249 90.20 79.95 -42.79
CA ASP A 249 91.14 80.12 -43.90
C ASP A 249 91.20 81.58 -44.37
N GLU A 250 90.09 82.31 -44.33
CA GLU A 250 90.04 83.75 -44.60
C GLU A 250 90.81 84.56 -43.55
N ILE A 251 90.64 84.26 -42.26
CA ILE A 251 91.42 84.87 -41.17
C ILE A 251 92.91 84.60 -41.35
N LEU A 252 93.30 83.37 -41.70
CA LEU A 252 94.70 83.02 -41.96
C LEU A 252 95.28 83.81 -43.15
N ARG A 253 94.51 83.99 -44.23
CA ARG A 253 94.90 84.85 -45.36
C ARG A 253 95.05 86.30 -44.95
N GLN A 254 94.14 86.84 -44.13
CA GLN A 254 94.24 88.19 -43.60
C GLN A 254 95.50 88.37 -42.73
N ILE A 255 95.79 87.42 -41.84
CA ILE A 255 97.02 87.41 -41.02
C ILE A 255 98.26 87.41 -41.91
N GLN A 256 98.29 86.57 -42.94
CA GLN A 256 99.41 86.48 -43.88
C GLN A 256 99.58 87.79 -44.67
N LYS A 257 98.48 88.37 -45.18
CA LYS A 257 98.50 89.68 -45.85
C LYS A 257 99.06 90.77 -44.94
N HIS A 258 98.57 90.87 -43.71
CA HIS A 258 99.06 91.86 -42.74
C HIS A 258 100.50 91.60 -42.31
N LYS A 259 100.98 90.36 -42.35
CA LYS A 259 102.38 90.03 -42.12
C LYS A 259 103.24 90.49 -43.30
N GLU A 260 102.83 90.21 -44.52
CA GLU A 260 103.50 90.67 -45.74
C GLU A 260 103.51 92.20 -45.87
N GLU A 261 102.41 92.86 -45.54
CA GLU A 261 102.33 94.32 -45.47
C GLU A 261 103.32 94.88 -44.45
N ARG A 262 103.36 94.34 -43.22
CA ARG A 262 104.36 94.73 -42.22
C ARG A 262 105.79 94.45 -42.67
N GLU A 263 106.06 93.34 -43.35
CA GLU A 263 107.39 93.04 -43.91
C GLU A 263 107.76 94.00 -45.04
N ARG A 264 106.82 94.37 -45.91
CA ARG A 264 107.02 95.38 -46.97
C ARG A 264 107.24 96.76 -46.38
N GLU A 265 106.44 97.19 -45.42
CA GLU A 265 106.63 98.46 -44.69
C GLU A 265 108.03 98.51 -44.07
N ARG A 266 108.42 97.45 -43.35
CA ARG A 266 109.77 97.34 -42.77
C ARG A 266 110.88 97.38 -43.82
N LYS A 267 110.69 96.73 -44.98
CA LYS A 267 111.64 96.78 -46.09
C LYS A 267 111.74 98.18 -46.70
N MET A 268 110.61 98.86 -46.88
CA MET A 268 110.56 100.24 -47.37
C MET A 268 111.22 101.21 -46.39
N GLU A 269 111.04 101.03 -45.08
CA GLU A 269 111.75 101.80 -44.05
C GLU A 269 113.27 101.59 -44.11
N LEU A 270 113.72 100.33 -44.28
CA LEU A 270 115.14 100.01 -44.44
C LEU A 270 115.73 100.60 -45.73
N GLU A 271 115.05 100.45 -46.86
CA GLU A 271 115.46 101.03 -48.15
C GLU A 271 115.49 102.56 -48.11
N TYR A 272 114.52 103.19 -47.44
CA TYR A 272 114.52 104.63 -47.20
C TYR A 272 115.72 105.05 -46.33
N GLY A 273 116.02 104.28 -45.28
CA GLY A 273 117.24 104.46 -44.48
C GLY A 273 118.53 104.30 -45.27
N GLU A 274 118.62 103.33 -46.19
CA GLU A 274 119.77 103.16 -47.08
C GLU A 274 119.90 104.30 -48.09
N ARG A 275 118.80 104.76 -48.69
CA ARG A 275 118.80 105.91 -49.60
C ARG A 275 119.28 107.20 -48.93
N ILE A 276 118.90 107.43 -47.67
CA ILE A 276 119.41 108.56 -46.89
C ILE A 276 120.93 108.45 -46.71
N ARG A 277 121.45 107.26 -46.34
CA ARG A 277 122.90 107.06 -46.19
C ARG A 277 123.65 107.23 -47.52
N LEU A 278 123.09 106.76 -48.63
CA LEU A 278 123.66 106.92 -49.96
C LEU A 278 123.69 108.38 -50.40
N ARG A 279 122.62 109.15 -50.18
CA ARG A 279 122.61 110.61 -50.42
C ARG A 279 123.66 111.32 -49.59
N ALA A 280 123.74 111.03 -48.28
CA ALA A 280 124.73 111.63 -47.40
C ALA A 280 126.18 111.32 -47.84
N LYS A 281 126.45 110.11 -48.36
CA LYS A 281 127.76 109.76 -48.95
C LYS A 281 128.04 110.52 -50.25
N ALA A 282 127.08 110.59 -51.17
CA ALA A 282 127.24 111.32 -52.42
C ALA A 282 127.47 112.83 -52.18
N GLU A 283 126.80 113.42 -51.19
CA GLU A 283 127.03 114.81 -50.79
C GLU A 283 128.45 115.02 -50.24
N LEU A 284 128.99 114.08 -49.46
CA LEU A 284 130.40 114.11 -49.03
C LEU A 284 131.36 114.07 -50.22
N GLU A 285 131.15 113.16 -51.16
CA GLU A 285 132.00 113.01 -52.34
C GLU A 285 131.99 114.29 -53.20
N ILE A 286 130.83 114.93 -53.38
CA ILE A 286 130.71 116.19 -54.09
C ILE A 286 131.46 117.32 -53.35
N LEU A 287 131.31 117.42 -52.04
CA LEU A 287 131.99 118.45 -51.24
C LEU A 287 133.51 118.25 -51.24
N GLU A 288 133.99 117.00 -51.18
CA GLU A 288 135.42 116.68 -51.35
C GLU A 288 135.93 117.00 -52.76
N ALA A 289 135.14 116.71 -53.80
CA ALA A 289 135.49 117.07 -55.18
C ALA A 289 135.56 118.59 -55.40
N ILE A 290 134.63 119.36 -54.82
CA ILE A 290 134.66 120.84 -54.84
C ILE A 290 135.90 121.36 -54.11
N LYS A 291 136.23 120.79 -52.94
CA LYS A 291 137.44 121.14 -52.18
C LYS A 291 138.70 120.88 -53.02
N ALA A 292 138.80 119.71 -53.64
CA ALA A 292 139.94 119.34 -54.49
C ALA A 292 140.06 120.25 -55.72
N ARG A 293 138.94 120.61 -56.34
CA ARG A 293 138.91 121.55 -57.48
C ARG A 293 139.37 122.95 -57.08
N LYS A 294 138.87 123.51 -55.97
CA LYS A 294 139.28 124.83 -55.49
C LYS A 294 140.75 124.88 -55.07
N LEU A 295 141.29 123.80 -54.51
CA LEU A 295 142.72 123.69 -54.24
C LEU A 295 143.56 123.73 -55.53
N LYS A 296 143.10 123.08 -56.62
CA LYS A 296 143.76 123.14 -57.93
C LYS A 296 143.65 124.52 -58.59
N GLU A 297 142.52 125.20 -58.50
CA GLU A 297 142.35 126.56 -59.02
C GLU A 297 143.30 127.54 -58.30
N LEU A 298 143.45 127.43 -56.97
CA LEU A 298 144.41 128.25 -56.20
C LEU A 298 145.89 127.98 -56.55
N GLN A 299 146.23 126.75 -56.97
CA GLN A 299 147.56 126.44 -57.50
C GLN A 299 147.80 127.08 -58.88
N GLY A 300 146.77 127.18 -59.72
CA GLY A 300 146.85 127.80 -61.05
C GLY A 300 146.99 129.34 -61.01
N GLU A 301 146.43 129.99 -59.99
CA GLU A 301 146.52 131.46 -59.81
C GLU A 301 147.84 131.93 -59.16
N GLY A 302 148.81 131.03 -58.95
CA GLY A 302 150.15 131.39 -58.47
C GLY A 302 150.25 131.72 -56.98
N VAL A 303 149.26 131.33 -56.17
CA VAL A 303 149.25 131.57 -54.73
C VAL A 303 150.30 130.70 -54.03
N PRO A 304 151.24 131.28 -53.25
CA PRO A 304 152.27 130.52 -52.54
C PRO A 304 151.70 129.46 -51.59
N GLU A 305 152.33 128.29 -51.55
CA GLU A 305 151.88 127.07 -50.85
C GLU A 305 151.57 127.28 -49.34
N LYS A 306 152.22 128.27 -48.72
CA LYS A 306 152.01 128.68 -47.32
C LYS A 306 150.56 129.08 -47.00
N TYR A 307 149.81 129.60 -47.98
CA TYR A 307 148.41 130.03 -47.81
C TYR A 307 147.38 128.98 -48.24
N GLN A 308 147.81 127.84 -48.80
CA GLN A 308 146.92 126.75 -49.25
C GLN A 308 146.69 125.68 -48.17
N ALA A 309 147.57 125.61 -47.16
CA ALA A 309 147.60 124.54 -46.17
C ALA A 309 146.36 124.46 -45.26
N GLU A 310 145.71 125.59 -44.95
CA GLU A 310 144.51 125.60 -44.09
C GLU A 310 143.27 125.08 -44.82
N LEU A 311 143.10 125.42 -46.11
CA LEU A 311 142.00 124.90 -46.92
C LEU A 311 142.17 123.40 -47.20
N ALA A 312 143.41 122.94 -47.42
CA ALA A 312 143.71 121.50 -47.59
C ALA A 312 143.40 120.68 -46.33
N ARG A 313 143.60 121.24 -45.14
CA ARG A 313 143.37 120.55 -43.85
C ARG A 313 141.94 120.63 -43.32
N LYS A 314 141.06 121.45 -43.92
CA LYS A 314 139.66 121.54 -43.50
C LYS A 314 138.92 120.22 -43.81
N LYS A 315 138.55 119.47 -42.77
CA LYS A 315 137.73 118.26 -42.92
C LYS A 315 136.30 118.65 -43.32
N VAL A 316 135.77 117.96 -44.32
CA VAL A 316 134.36 118.06 -44.68
C VAL A 316 133.61 117.14 -43.73
N ALA A 317 132.72 117.68 -42.90
CA ALA A 317 131.86 116.90 -42.02
C ALA A 317 130.41 117.12 -42.44
N ASN A 318 129.63 116.05 -42.52
CA ASN A 318 128.18 116.14 -42.65
C ASN A 318 127.56 116.53 -41.30
N MET A 319 126.45 117.28 -41.36
CA MET A 319 125.48 117.35 -40.25
C MET A 319 124.75 116.03 -40.10
#